data_AF-A0A348XW34-F1
#
_entry.id   AF-A0A348XW34-F1
#
_cell.length_a   1.000
_cell.length_b   1.000
_cell.length_c   1.000
_cell.angle_alpha   90.00
_cell.angle_beta   90.00
_cell.angle_gamma   90.00
#
_symmetry.space_group_name_H-M   'P 1'
#
loop_
_entity.id
_entity.type
_entity.pdbx_description
1 polymer ?
#
loop_
_entity_poly.entity_id
_entity_poly.type
_entity_poly.pdbx_seq_one_letter_code
_entity_poly.pdbx_strand_id
1 'polypeptide(L)'
;MLLPCAITPIVRVTGSDIITDLKAGMTGIFMPIEYDDTSSRWMENGAELDKRELAGYGFADGERYVFLETNAGLVFDRDVYKSISNATTLEEVEEYIENMLESLNE
;
A
#
# COMPACT_ATOMS: atom_id res chain seq x y z
N MET A 1 -25.97 0.54 0.67
CA MET A 1 -24.64 1.16 0.84
C MET A 1 -24.32 1.14 2.32
N LEU A 2 -23.58 0.12 2.76
CA LEU A 2 -23.08 0.02 4.13
C LEU A 2 -21.59 0.37 4.05
N LEU A 3 -21.24 1.59 4.43
CA LEU A 3 -19.85 1.87 4.83
C LEU A 3 -19.55 0.95 6.03
N PRO A 4 -18.39 0.30 6.10
CA PRO A 4 -18.01 -0.46 7.28
C PRO A 4 -18.07 0.48 8.48
N CYS A 5 -18.97 0.16 9.40
CA CYS A 5 -19.08 0.83 10.68
C CYS A 5 -17.78 0.60 11.46
N ALA A 6 -17.19 1.67 12.01
CA ALA A 6 -16.03 1.54 12.87
C ALA A 6 -16.35 0.62 14.05
N ILE A 7 -15.70 -0.54 14.12
CA ILE A 7 -15.80 -1.43 15.27
C ILE A 7 -14.98 -0.82 16.40
N THR A 8 -15.66 -0.04 17.27
CA THR A 8 -15.19 0.52 18.55
C THR A 8 -14.11 1.62 18.50
N PRO A 9 -14.06 2.57 19.47
CA PRO A 9 -13.11 3.69 19.46
C PRO A 9 -11.66 3.30 19.79
N ILE A 10 -11.39 2.01 20.04
CA ILE A 10 -10.12 1.55 20.63
C ILE A 10 -9.32 0.69 19.64
N VAL A 11 -9.91 0.19 18.55
CA VAL A 11 -9.17 -0.54 17.51
C VAL A 11 -9.71 -0.19 16.13
N ARG A 12 -9.02 0.71 15.42
CA ARG A 12 -9.08 0.73 13.95
C ARG A 12 -8.20 -0.41 13.48
N VAL A 13 -8.80 -1.49 12.98
CA VAL A 13 -8.11 -2.41 12.07
C VAL A 13 -8.49 -1.99 10.66
N THR A 14 -7.93 -0.88 10.22
CA THR A 14 -7.86 -0.60 8.80
C THR A 14 -6.53 -1.16 8.36
N GLY A 15 -6.52 -2.23 7.55
CA GLY A 15 -5.32 -2.69 6.82
C GLY A 15 -4.86 -1.65 5.78
N SER A 16 -4.82 -0.39 6.20
CA SER A 16 -4.80 0.82 5.38
C SER A 16 -4.22 2.00 6.16
N ASP A 17 -3.57 1.79 7.31
CA ASP A 17 -3.13 2.90 8.15
C ASP A 17 -2.16 3.83 7.40
N ILE A 18 -1.33 3.29 6.51
CA ILE A 18 -0.39 4.07 5.69
C ILE A 18 -1.09 4.81 4.55
N ILE A 19 -1.96 4.14 3.77
CA ILE A 19 -2.62 4.79 2.62
C ILE A 19 -3.60 5.89 3.06
N THR A 20 -4.07 5.90 4.31
CA THR A 20 -4.94 6.97 4.81
C THR A 20 -4.25 8.34 4.93
N ASP A 21 -2.91 8.36 5.02
CA ASP A 21 -2.13 9.60 5.06
C ASP A 21 -1.79 10.15 3.66
N LEU A 22 -2.02 9.35 2.60
CA LEU A 22 -1.70 9.71 1.23
C LEU A 22 -2.52 10.91 0.74
N LYS A 23 -1.82 11.93 0.22
CA LYS A 23 -2.42 13.12 -0.40
C LYS A 23 -1.69 13.48 -1.69
N ALA A 24 -2.42 14.10 -2.61
CA ALA A 24 -1.83 14.58 -3.86
C ALA A 24 -0.69 15.58 -3.57
N GLY A 25 0.43 15.39 -4.27
CA GLY A 25 1.64 16.22 -4.12
C GLY A 25 2.65 15.72 -3.09
N MET A 26 2.39 14.59 -2.43
CA MET A 26 3.38 13.92 -1.57
C MET A 26 4.35 13.08 -2.39
N THR A 27 5.57 12.93 -1.87
CA THR A 27 6.60 12.04 -2.43
C THR A 27 6.55 10.70 -1.70
N GLY A 28 6.68 9.60 -2.44
CA GLY A 28 6.70 8.27 -1.88
C GLY A 28 7.13 7.23 -2.90
N ILE A 29 7.45 6.04 -2.39
CA ILE A 29 7.71 4.85 -3.20
C ILE A 29 6.45 3.98 -3.16
N PHE A 30 5.97 3.60 -4.34
CA PHE A 30 4.75 2.83 -4.53
C PHE A 30 5.08 1.55 -5.27
N MET A 31 4.52 0.43 -4.82
CA MET A 31 4.67 -0.87 -5.46
C MET A 31 3.31 -1.36 -5.99
N PRO A 32 2.74 -0.70 -7.02
CA PRO A 32 1.44 -1.10 -7.54
C PRO A 32 1.54 -2.41 -8.34
N ILE A 33 0.41 -3.12 -8.41
CA ILE A 33 0.23 -4.33 -9.21
C ILE A 33 -0.65 -3.96 -10.40
N GLU A 34 -0.24 -4.38 -11.60
CA GLU A 34 -1.05 -4.24 -12.81
C GLU A 34 -2.29 -5.14 -12.71
N TYR A 35 -3.46 -4.59 -13.03
CA TYR A 35 -4.66 -5.39 -13.10
C TYR A 35 -4.76 -6.14 -14.44
N ASP A 36 -4.74 -7.46 -14.35
CA ASP A 36 -4.94 -8.38 -15.48
C ASP A 36 -6.35 -8.99 -15.47
N ASP A 37 -6.64 -9.88 -16.42
CA ASP A 37 -7.93 -10.55 -16.52
C ASP A 37 -8.29 -11.42 -15.30
N THR A 38 -7.32 -11.79 -14.47
CA THR A 38 -7.52 -12.63 -13.28
C THR A 38 -7.70 -11.83 -11.99
N SER A 39 -7.06 -10.66 -11.92
CA SER A 39 -6.97 -9.81 -10.73
C SER A 39 -7.87 -8.58 -10.82
N SER A 40 -8.35 -8.20 -12.01
CA SER A 40 -9.17 -7.00 -12.23
C SER A 40 -10.60 -7.12 -11.71
N ARG A 41 -11.19 -8.31 -11.74
CA ARG A 41 -12.59 -8.52 -11.34
C ARG A 41 -12.71 -8.67 -9.83
N TRP A 42 -13.53 -7.81 -9.24
CA TRP A 42 -13.92 -7.89 -7.85
C TRP A 42 -15.42 -8.15 -7.75
N MET A 43 -15.82 -9.16 -6.99
CA MET A 43 -17.22 -9.55 -6.79
C MET A 43 -17.55 -9.52 -5.31
N GLU A 44 -18.52 -8.70 -4.92
CA GLU A 44 -18.99 -8.64 -3.55
C GLU A 44 -20.49 -8.36 -3.52
N ASN A 45 -21.23 -9.04 -2.64
CA ASN A 45 -22.68 -8.86 -2.47
C ASN A 45 -23.50 -9.00 -3.77
N GLY A 46 -23.03 -9.82 -4.73
CA GLY A 46 -23.67 -10.03 -6.02
C GLY A 46 -23.47 -8.91 -7.04
N ALA A 47 -22.59 -7.95 -6.75
CA ALA A 47 -22.15 -6.92 -7.69
C ALA A 47 -20.72 -7.19 -8.16
N GLU A 48 -20.46 -6.93 -9.43
CA GLU A 48 -19.14 -7.04 -10.06
C GLU A 48 -18.58 -5.66 -10.38
N LEU A 49 -17.30 -5.46 -10.12
CA LEU A 49 -16.52 -4.30 -10.53
C LEU A 49 -15.28 -4.78 -11.29
N ASP A 50 -15.09 -4.28 -12.51
CA ASP A 50 -13.79 -4.36 -13.18
C ASP A 50 -12.94 -3.17 -12.74
N LYS A 51 -11.93 -3.42 -11.92
CA LYS A 51 -11.07 -2.37 -11.35
C LYS A 51 -10.32 -1.55 -12.41
N ARG A 52 -10.17 -2.08 -13.64
CA ARG A 52 -9.54 -1.36 -14.77
C ARG A 52 -10.36 -0.18 -15.25
N GLU A 53 -11.67 -0.17 -14.98
CA GLU A 53 -12.52 0.99 -15.24
C GLU A 53 -12.18 2.19 -14.34
N LEU A 54 -11.53 1.95 -13.20
CA LEU A 54 -11.07 2.99 -12.27
C LEU A 54 -9.60 3.36 -12.50
N ALA A 55 -8.73 2.36 -12.63
CA ALA A 55 -7.29 2.53 -12.88
C ALA A 55 -6.66 1.24 -13.43
N GLY A 56 -5.61 1.34 -14.23
CA GLY A 56 -4.88 0.17 -14.75
C GLY A 56 -4.06 -0.58 -13.70
N TYR A 57 -3.80 0.04 -12.56
CA TYR A 57 -2.98 -0.48 -11.48
C TYR A 57 -3.65 -0.24 -10.13
N GLY A 58 -3.29 -1.03 -9.12
CA GLY A 58 -3.59 -0.70 -7.73
C GLY A 58 -2.79 -1.54 -6.74
N PHE A 59 -3.07 -1.35 -5.45
CA PHE A 59 -2.35 -2.03 -4.38
C PHE A 59 -3.10 -3.29 -3.92
N ALA A 60 -2.37 -4.31 -3.46
CA ALA A 60 -2.99 -5.48 -2.83
C ALA A 60 -3.56 -5.15 -1.44
N ASP A 61 -2.98 -4.17 -0.74
CA ASP A 61 -3.48 -3.57 0.49
C ASP A 61 -2.92 -2.14 0.66
N GLY A 62 -3.43 -1.42 1.66
CA GLY A 62 -3.06 -0.04 1.93
C GLY A 62 -1.91 0.15 2.91
N GLU A 63 -1.10 -0.87 3.19
CA GLU A 63 -0.05 -0.81 4.22
C GLU A 63 1.33 -1.17 3.68
N ARG A 64 1.43 -2.30 2.98
CA ARG A 64 2.72 -2.88 2.60
C ARG A 64 3.27 -2.31 1.31
N TYR A 65 2.43 -1.72 0.47
CA TYR A 65 2.81 -1.31 -0.89
C TYR A 65 3.10 0.18 -1.04
N VAL A 66 3.20 0.90 0.08
CA VAL A 66 3.37 2.36 0.12
C VAL A 66 4.39 2.75 1.19
N PHE A 67 5.37 3.55 0.79
CA PHE A 67 6.31 4.24 1.68
C PHE A 67 6.18 5.75 1.43
N LEU A 68 5.88 6.52 2.46
CA LEU A 68 5.46 7.90 2.30
C LEU A 68 6.36 8.86 3.05
N GLU A 69 6.91 9.84 2.35
CA GLU A 69 7.59 10.96 2.99
C GLU A 69 6.55 11.97 3.47
N THR A 70 6.58 12.27 4.77
CA THR A 70 5.70 13.24 5.41
C THR A 70 6.51 14.32 6.12
N ASN A 71 5.85 15.42 6.51
CA ASN A 71 6.48 16.44 7.35
C ASN A 71 6.94 15.92 8.72
N ALA A 72 6.43 14.77 9.17
CA ALA A 72 6.83 14.10 10.41
C ALA A 72 7.93 13.03 10.19
N GLY A 73 8.39 12.85 8.96
CA GLY A 73 9.34 11.82 8.55
C GLY A 73 8.70 10.70 7.72
N LEU A 74 9.47 9.64 7.51
CA LEU A 74 9.10 8.48 6.70
C LEU A 74 8.09 7.57 7.42
N VAL A 75 6.97 7.31 6.74
CA VAL A 75 5.85 6.48 7.21
C VAL A 75 5.72 5.22 6.34
N PHE A 76 5.81 4.06 6.99
CA PHE A 76 5.58 2.73 6.42
C PHE A 76 5.41 1.71 7.56
N ASP A 77 4.95 0.50 7.23
CA ASP A 77 4.80 -0.58 8.21
C ASP A 77 6.16 -1.17 8.64
N ARG A 78 6.66 -0.72 9.79
CA ARG A 78 7.95 -1.18 10.35
C ARG A 78 7.91 -2.62 10.89
N ASP A 79 6.74 -3.15 11.20
CA ASP A 79 6.57 -4.53 11.68
C ASP A 79 6.62 -5.53 10.53
N VAL A 80 6.15 -5.14 9.34
CA VAL A 80 6.31 -5.92 8.11
C VAL A 80 7.76 -5.82 7.61
N TYR A 81 8.32 -4.62 7.56
CA TYR A 81 9.65 -4.36 7.00
C TYR A 81 10.74 -4.31 8.08
N LYS A 82 10.87 -5.39 8.87
CA LYS A 82 11.74 -5.43 10.06
C LYS A 82 13.22 -5.12 9.76
N SER A 83 13.74 -5.57 8.63
CA SER A 83 15.13 -5.35 8.22
C SER A 83 15.47 -3.88 8.00
N ILE A 84 14.48 -3.07 7.61
CA ILE A 84 14.60 -1.62 7.42
C ILE A 84 13.78 -0.85 8.44
N SER A 85 13.42 -1.46 9.57
CA SER A 85 12.58 -0.83 10.60
C SER A 85 13.16 0.45 11.19
N ASN A 86 14.44 0.74 10.96
CA ASN A 86 15.11 1.99 11.37
C ASN A 86 15.28 3.00 10.21
N ALA A 87 14.82 2.70 9.00
CA ALA A 87 14.91 3.61 7.86
C ALA A 87 14.17 4.92 8.16
N THR A 88 14.78 6.01 7.74
CA THR A 88 14.31 7.39 7.96
C THR A 88 14.13 8.16 6.66
N THR A 89 14.66 7.64 5.55
CA THR A 89 14.67 8.29 4.23
C THR A 89 14.11 7.37 3.15
N LEU A 90 13.60 7.95 2.05
CA LEU A 90 13.13 7.15 0.92
C LEU A 90 14.28 6.46 0.20
N GLU A 91 15.48 7.03 0.22
CA GLU A 91 16.69 6.45 -0.38
C GLU A 91 17.06 5.11 0.28
N GLU A 92 16.97 4.99 1.61
CA GLU A 92 17.20 3.72 2.32
C GLU A 92 16.15 2.66 1.95
N VAL A 93 14.92 3.08 1.66
CA VAL A 93 13.85 2.19 1.21
C VAL A 93 14.08 1.75 -0.23
N GLU A 94 14.48 2.67 -1.10
CA GLU A 94 14.83 2.40 -2.49
C GLU A 94 15.94 1.36 -2.57
N GLU A 95 17.05 1.56 -1.85
CA GLU A 95 18.17 0.60 -1.80
C GLU A 95 17.70 -0.79 -1.34
N TYR A 96 16.81 -0.86 -0.35
CA TYR A 96 16.24 -2.13 0.10
C TYR A 96 15.41 -2.83 -0.97
N ILE A 97 14.55 -2.08 -1.66
CA ILE A 97 13.68 -2.64 -2.72
C ILE A 97 14.52 -3.09 -3.91
N GLU A 98 15.52 -2.30 -4.32
CA GLU A 98 16.45 -2.67 -5.40
C GLU A 98 17.17 -3.98 -5.08
N ASN A 99 17.77 -4.09 -3.89
CA ASN A 99 18.42 -5.32 -3.42
C ASN A 99 17.45 -6.51 -3.40
N MET A 100 16.20 -6.31 -2.96
CA MET A 100 15.19 -7.35 -2.97
C MET A 100 14.87 -7.80 -4.40
N LEU A 101 14.70 -6.86 -5.34
CA LEU A 101 14.41 -7.18 -6.74
C LEU A 101 15.57 -7.88 -7.44
N GLU A 102 16.80 -7.48 -7.17
CA GLU A 102 18.00 -8.16 -7.68
C GLU A 102 18.03 -9.62 -7.23
N SER A 103 17.74 -9.90 -5.96
CA SER A 103 17.71 -11.26 -5.41
C SER A 103 16.61 -12.16 -5.99
N LEU A 104 15.56 -11.59 -6.59
CA LEU A 104 14.48 -12.35 -7.24
C LEU A 104 14.82 -12.76 -8.68
N ASN A 105 15.84 -12.13 -9.27
CA ASN A 105 16.29 -12.40 -10.63
C ASN A 105 17.46 -13.40 -10.69
N GLU A 106 17.93 -13.89 -9.55
CA GLU A 106 18.92 -14.97 -9.39
C GLU A 106 18.26 -16.35 -9.34
#